data_AF-A0A368YAI6-F1
#
_entry.id   AF-A0A368YAI6-F1
#
_cell.length_a   1.000
_cell.length_b   1.000
_cell.length_c   1.000
_cell.angle_alpha   90.00
_cell.angle_beta   90.00
_cell.angle_gamma   90.00
#
_symmetry.space_group_name_H-M   'P 1'
#
loop_
_entity.id
_entity.type
_entity.pdbx_description
1 polymer ?
#
loop_
_entity_poly.entity_id
_entity_poly.type
_entity_poly.pdbx_seq_one_letter_code
_entity_poly.pdbx_strand_id
1 'polypeptide(L)'
;MTDAERESREEFYKNLVWVIDGSVFQRNFDIYHPLPDPQANFAKDLVWAKAERGMEGANRGIFFRWSEACEEYPGIAKKDVTFGYIHGIDEVRDALEESYRGHHQYHWVRPRKTWIDAACPVYIDFGEGFLARLETYDDSDLPCVRLIDKTKFIHDLMIQVDAHQIAP
;
A
#
# COMPACT_ATOMS: atom_id res chain seq x y z
N MET A 1 8.18 -17.00 13.04
CA MET A 1 7.18 -16.52 14.01
C MET A 1 5.85 -17.14 13.66
N THR A 2 5.13 -17.67 14.64
CA THR A 2 3.76 -18.18 14.46
C THR A 2 2.76 -17.05 14.68
N ASP A 3 1.52 -17.22 14.21
CA ASP A 3 0.45 -16.22 14.43
C ASP A 3 0.19 -16.02 15.93
N ALA A 4 0.13 -17.10 16.71
CA ALA A 4 -0.04 -17.03 18.16
C ALA A 4 1.10 -16.26 18.87
N GLU A 5 2.34 -16.41 18.40
CA GLU A 5 3.46 -15.65 18.96
C GLU A 5 3.36 -14.16 18.60
N ARG A 6 2.95 -13.84 17.36
CA ARG A 6 2.72 -12.46 16.92
C ARG A 6 1.65 -11.80 17.78
N GLU A 7 0.48 -12.43 17.88
CA GLU A 7 -0.67 -11.91 18.63
C GLU A 7 -0.33 -11.67 20.10
N SER A 8 0.35 -12.62 20.74
CA SER A 8 0.79 -12.47 22.13
C SER A 8 1.72 -11.27 22.34
N ARG A 9 2.62 -10.99 21.38
CA ARG A 9 3.52 -9.84 21.45
C ARG A 9 2.80 -8.53 21.19
N GLU A 10 1.87 -8.48 20.25
CA GLU A 10 1.07 -7.28 19.96
C GLU A 10 0.15 -6.93 21.14
N GLU A 11 -0.45 -7.93 21.80
CA GLU A 11 -1.26 -7.73 23.01
C GLU A 11 -0.43 -7.17 24.17
N PHE A 12 0.80 -7.67 24.33
CA PHE A 12 1.70 -7.24 25.40
C PHE A 12 2.31 -5.85 25.12
N TYR A 13 2.95 -5.68 23.95
CA TYR A 13 3.57 -4.44 23.51
C TYR A 13 2.54 -3.62 22.72
N LYS A 14 1.61 -2.99 23.44
CA LYS A 14 0.53 -2.14 22.88
C LYS A 14 0.99 -1.06 21.89
N ASN A 15 2.28 -0.74 21.90
CA ASN A 15 2.93 0.24 21.04
C ASN A 15 4.16 -0.41 20.38
N LEU A 16 3.92 -1.19 19.34
CA LEU A 16 4.91 -2.03 18.66
C LEU A 16 4.96 -1.70 17.17
N VAL A 17 6.14 -1.79 16.59
CA VAL A 17 6.33 -1.88 15.14
C VAL A 17 7.07 -3.16 14.81
N TRP A 18 6.71 -3.78 13.70
CA TRP A 18 7.44 -4.91 13.14
C TRP A 18 8.38 -4.41 12.04
N VAL A 19 9.67 -4.72 12.16
CA VAL A 19 10.63 -4.59 11.06
C VAL A 19 11.08 -5.99 10.71
N ILE A 20 10.75 -6.44 9.50
CA ILE A 20 11.03 -7.79 9.02
C ILE A 20 12.14 -7.77 7.98
N ASP A 21 13.04 -8.75 8.04
CA ASP A 21 14.05 -8.97 7.02
C ASP A 21 13.38 -9.47 5.73
N GLY A 22 13.41 -8.62 4.70
CA GLY A 22 12.83 -8.84 3.39
C GLY A 22 13.75 -9.56 2.41
N SER A 23 15.00 -9.83 2.76
CA SER A 23 15.98 -10.47 1.87
C SER A 23 15.45 -11.80 1.29
N VAL A 24 14.71 -12.57 2.10
CA VAL A 24 14.08 -13.83 1.72
C VAL A 24 12.90 -13.68 0.74
N PHE A 25 12.36 -12.47 0.59
CA PHE A 25 11.22 -12.17 -0.29
C PHE A 25 11.61 -11.46 -1.59
N GLN A 26 12.86 -11.04 -1.76
CA GLN A 26 13.30 -10.24 -2.92
C GLN A 26 12.88 -10.81 -4.28
N ARG A 27 12.88 -12.14 -4.45
CA ARG A 27 12.47 -12.79 -5.71
C ARG A 27 10.96 -12.94 -5.88
N ASN A 28 10.19 -12.67 -4.83
CA ASN A 28 8.76 -12.93 -4.71
C ASN A 28 7.97 -11.67 -4.38
N PHE A 29 8.61 -10.52 -4.24
CA PHE A 29 7.97 -9.25 -3.89
C PHE A 29 8.34 -8.22 -4.94
N ASP A 30 7.38 -7.83 -5.76
CA ASP A 30 7.55 -6.86 -6.83
C ASP A 30 6.82 -5.57 -6.44
N ILE A 31 7.52 -4.43 -6.52
CA ILE A 31 6.94 -3.10 -6.33
C ILE A 31 6.73 -2.50 -7.72
N TYR A 32 5.51 -2.01 -7.98
CA TYR A 32 5.10 -1.48 -9.28
C TYR A 32 4.98 0.05 -9.25
N HIS A 33 4.11 0.61 -10.09
CA HIS A 33 3.93 2.04 -10.25
C HIS A 33 3.54 2.76 -8.94
N PRO A 34 3.88 4.05 -8.83
CA PRO A 34 3.47 4.86 -7.69
C PRO A 34 1.96 5.08 -7.68
N LEU A 35 1.44 5.37 -6.50
CA LEU A 35 0.07 5.76 -6.22
C LEU A 35 0.08 7.19 -5.64
N PRO A 36 -0.92 8.03 -5.97
CA PRO A 36 -1.05 9.35 -5.36
C PRO A 36 -1.38 9.24 -3.86
N ASP A 37 -1.31 10.33 -3.12
CA ASP A 37 -1.87 10.37 -1.75
C ASP A 37 -3.36 9.98 -1.78
N PRO A 38 -3.79 8.94 -1.05
CA PRO A 38 -5.20 8.51 -1.04
C PRO A 38 -6.15 9.60 -0.52
N GLN A 39 -5.65 10.59 0.22
CA GLN A 39 -6.44 11.73 0.69
C GLN A 39 -6.60 12.84 -0.34
N ALA A 40 -5.83 12.82 -1.44
CA ALA A 40 -5.97 13.79 -2.52
C ALA A 40 -7.35 13.68 -3.18
N ASN A 41 -7.98 14.82 -3.48
CA ASN A 41 -9.36 14.83 -3.97
C ASN A 41 -9.55 14.06 -5.27
N PHE A 42 -8.60 14.12 -6.21
CA PHE A 42 -8.67 13.36 -7.45
C PHE A 42 -8.46 11.85 -7.23
N ALA A 43 -7.61 11.46 -6.27
CA ALA A 43 -7.32 10.05 -5.96
C ALA A 43 -8.56 9.30 -5.46
N LYS A 44 -9.47 10.01 -4.78
CA LYS A 44 -10.75 9.44 -4.31
C LYS A 44 -11.59 8.88 -5.46
N ASP A 45 -11.46 9.42 -6.67
CA ASP A 45 -12.18 8.96 -7.85
C ASP A 45 -11.48 7.77 -8.56
N LEU A 46 -10.23 7.46 -8.24
CA LEU A 46 -9.45 6.44 -8.96
C LEU A 46 -9.62 5.07 -8.35
N VAL A 47 -10.02 4.06 -9.13
CA VAL A 47 -10.03 2.65 -8.75
C VAL A 47 -8.96 1.90 -9.55
N TRP A 48 -7.81 1.66 -8.94
CA TRP A 48 -6.67 1.04 -9.63
C TRP A 48 -6.91 -0.45 -9.90
N ALA A 49 -6.57 -0.90 -11.11
CA ALA A 49 -6.48 -2.33 -11.37
C ALA A 49 -5.29 -2.91 -10.62
N LYS A 50 -5.50 -4.02 -9.90
CA LYS A 50 -4.48 -4.64 -9.06
C LYS A 50 -3.29 -5.14 -9.90
N ALA A 51 -2.09 -4.69 -9.56
CA ALA A 51 -0.86 -5.15 -10.17
C ALA A 51 -0.54 -6.61 -9.81
N GLU A 52 -0.06 -7.37 -10.79
CA GLU A 52 0.27 -8.79 -10.66
C GLU A 52 1.25 -9.21 -11.77
N ARG A 53 2.10 -10.21 -11.49
CA ARG A 53 3.04 -10.74 -12.49
C ARG A 53 2.34 -11.11 -13.78
N GLY A 54 2.80 -10.56 -14.91
CA GLY A 54 2.22 -10.80 -16.23
C GLY A 54 1.04 -9.90 -16.60
N MET A 55 0.55 -9.06 -15.69
CA MET A 55 -0.53 -8.09 -15.95
C MET A 55 0.03 -6.73 -16.38
N GLU A 56 0.67 -6.65 -17.54
CA GLU A 56 1.41 -5.46 -18.00
C GLU A 56 0.62 -4.15 -17.95
N GLY A 57 -0.69 -4.18 -18.23
CA GLY A 57 -1.56 -3.01 -18.10
C GLY A 57 -1.65 -2.53 -16.65
N ALA A 58 -2.09 -3.41 -15.74
CA ALA A 58 -2.19 -3.11 -14.31
C ALA A 58 -0.83 -2.70 -13.71
N ASN A 59 0.24 -3.38 -14.11
CA ASN A 59 1.60 -3.08 -13.65
C ASN A 59 2.09 -1.70 -14.07
N ARG A 60 1.53 -1.14 -15.15
CA ARG A 60 1.79 0.23 -15.63
C ARG A 60 0.82 1.27 -15.07
N GLY A 61 -0.16 0.87 -14.26
CA GLY A 61 -1.12 1.77 -13.63
C GLY A 61 -2.31 2.10 -14.52
N ILE A 62 -3.10 1.09 -14.88
CA ILE A 62 -4.45 1.34 -15.38
C ILE A 62 -5.44 1.45 -14.22
N PHE A 63 -6.49 2.23 -14.40
CA PHE A 63 -7.54 2.44 -13.40
C PHE A 63 -8.91 2.70 -14.05
N PHE A 64 -9.96 2.60 -13.25
CA PHE A 64 -11.31 3.03 -13.56
C PHE A 64 -11.66 4.28 -12.75
N ARG A 65 -12.66 5.05 -13.18
CA ARG A 65 -13.21 6.15 -12.38
C ARG A 65 -14.45 5.70 -11.63
N TRP A 66 -14.47 5.96 -10.33
CA TRP A 66 -15.59 5.61 -9.47
C TRP A 66 -16.85 6.42 -9.84
N SER A 67 -16.67 7.69 -10.16
CA SER A 67 -17.73 8.58 -10.66
C SER A 67 -18.43 8.02 -11.90
N GLU A 68 -17.67 7.53 -12.89
CA GLU A 68 -18.21 6.91 -14.10
C GLU A 68 -18.99 5.62 -13.77
N ALA A 69 -18.44 4.77 -12.90
CA ALA A 69 -19.15 3.58 -12.45
C ALA A 69 -20.46 3.90 -11.72
N CYS A 70 -20.52 5.04 -11.00
CA CYS A 70 -21.74 5.50 -10.31
C CYS A 70 -22.82 6.03 -11.26
N GLU A 71 -22.46 6.48 -12.47
CA GLU A 71 -23.44 6.88 -13.49
C GLU A 71 -24.23 5.67 -13.98
N GLU A 72 -23.55 4.53 -14.17
CA GLU A 72 -24.18 3.28 -14.60
C GLU A 72 -24.83 2.52 -13.43
N TYR A 73 -24.17 2.50 -12.28
CA TYR A 73 -24.62 1.81 -11.06
C TYR A 73 -24.58 2.75 -9.84
N PRO A 74 -25.62 3.56 -9.64
CA PRO A 74 -25.69 4.48 -8.51
C PRO A 74 -25.52 3.76 -7.16
N GLY A 75 -24.53 4.20 -6.37
CA GLY A 75 -24.26 3.67 -5.03
C GLY A 75 -23.33 2.45 -4.98
N ILE A 76 -22.71 2.06 -6.09
CA ILE A 76 -21.65 1.04 -6.09
C ILE A 76 -20.50 1.45 -5.15
N ALA A 77 -20.04 0.53 -4.30
CA ALA A 77 -18.87 0.81 -3.47
C ALA A 77 -17.59 0.71 -4.31
N LYS A 78 -16.57 1.51 -3.95
CA LYS A 78 -15.32 1.61 -4.71
C LYS A 78 -14.65 0.25 -4.96
N LYS A 79 -14.61 -0.60 -3.92
CA LYS A 79 -14.05 -1.96 -3.98
C LYS A 79 -14.78 -2.92 -4.94
N ASP A 80 -16.02 -2.61 -5.30
CA ASP A 80 -16.83 -3.46 -6.18
C ASP A 80 -16.70 -3.05 -7.67
N VAL A 81 -16.02 -1.92 -7.95
CA VAL A 81 -15.78 -1.44 -9.32
C VAL A 81 -14.74 -2.31 -10.02
N THR A 82 -15.18 -3.04 -11.03
CA THR A 82 -14.35 -3.94 -11.84
C THR A 82 -14.57 -3.78 -13.36
N PHE A 83 -15.32 -2.75 -13.75
CA PHE A 83 -15.77 -2.48 -15.11
C PHE A 83 -15.73 -0.98 -15.40
N GLY A 84 -15.97 -0.61 -16.66
CA GLY A 84 -16.00 0.77 -17.14
C GLY A 84 -14.88 1.08 -18.13
N TYR A 85 -14.68 2.37 -18.40
CA TYR A 85 -13.58 2.82 -19.25
C TYR A 85 -12.25 2.63 -18.52
N ILE A 86 -11.26 2.11 -19.26
CA ILE A 86 -9.91 1.92 -18.73
C ILE A 86 -9.10 3.18 -19.04
N HIS A 87 -8.59 3.79 -17.97
CA HIS A 87 -7.72 4.95 -18.01
C HIS A 87 -6.27 4.54 -17.72
N GLY A 88 -5.32 5.33 -18.22
CA GLY A 88 -3.90 5.17 -17.94
C GLY A 88 -3.39 6.19 -16.93
N ILE A 89 -2.42 5.80 -16.10
CA ILE A 89 -1.73 6.67 -15.13
C ILE A 89 -1.20 7.98 -15.75
N ASP A 90 -0.90 7.99 -17.06
CA ASP A 90 -0.45 9.19 -17.78
C ASP A 90 -1.50 10.31 -17.76
N GLU A 91 -2.79 9.98 -17.68
CA GLU A 91 -3.87 10.96 -17.58
C GLU A 91 -3.88 11.75 -16.26
N VAL A 92 -3.23 11.21 -15.23
CA VAL A 92 -3.18 11.80 -13.88
C VAL A 92 -1.75 12.01 -13.40
N ARG A 93 -0.76 11.93 -14.31
CA ARG A 93 0.68 11.95 -13.99
C ARG A 93 1.08 13.16 -13.16
N ASP A 94 0.74 14.36 -13.62
CA ASP A 94 1.14 15.61 -12.97
C ASP A 94 0.55 15.69 -11.54
N ALA A 95 -0.76 15.42 -11.41
CA ALA A 95 -1.44 15.43 -10.12
C ALA A 95 -0.91 14.34 -9.17
N LEU A 96 -0.51 13.19 -9.72
CA LEU A 96 0.14 12.12 -8.96
C LEU A 96 1.48 12.58 -8.41
N GLU A 97 2.34 13.15 -9.25
CA GLU A 97 3.66 13.63 -8.85
C GLU A 97 3.57 14.71 -7.76
N GLU A 98 2.63 15.65 -7.89
CA GLU A 98 2.39 16.70 -6.89
C GLU A 98 1.89 16.16 -5.55
N SER A 99 1.06 15.11 -5.58
CA SER A 99 0.47 14.50 -4.39
C SER A 99 1.25 13.30 -3.86
N TYR A 100 2.38 12.94 -4.45
CA TYR A 100 3.07 11.70 -4.11
C TYR A 100 3.59 11.68 -2.66
N ARG A 101 3.36 10.56 -1.97
CA ARG A 101 3.71 10.34 -0.54
C ARG A 101 4.43 9.02 -0.26
N GLY A 102 4.89 8.32 -1.30
CA GLY A 102 5.60 7.05 -1.15
C GLY A 102 4.77 5.80 -1.42
N HIS A 103 3.46 5.92 -1.72
CA HIS A 103 2.60 4.76 -1.94
C HIS A 103 2.87 4.12 -3.31
N HIS A 104 2.88 2.80 -3.36
CA HIS A 104 3.06 1.99 -4.56
C HIS A 104 2.18 0.76 -4.53
N GLN A 105 1.71 0.30 -5.69
CA GLN A 105 1.20 -1.06 -5.80
C GLN A 105 2.34 -2.07 -5.63
N TYR A 106 2.02 -3.24 -5.10
CA TYR A 106 2.96 -4.35 -5.04
C TYR A 106 2.26 -5.67 -5.36
N HIS A 107 3.05 -6.68 -5.72
CA HIS A 107 2.62 -8.07 -5.76
C HIS A 107 3.57 -8.92 -4.92
N TRP A 108 3.01 -9.69 -4.00
CA TRP A 108 3.78 -10.64 -3.19
C TRP A 108 3.35 -12.07 -3.49
N VAL A 109 4.22 -12.81 -4.17
CA VAL A 109 4.06 -14.23 -4.45
C VAL A 109 4.14 -15.02 -3.14
N ARG A 110 3.06 -15.77 -2.84
CA ARG A 110 2.88 -16.53 -1.60
C ARG A 110 3.05 -15.63 -0.37
N PRO A 111 2.13 -14.66 -0.21
CA PRO A 111 2.24 -13.69 0.86
C PRO A 111 2.14 -14.37 2.22
N ARG A 112 2.88 -13.84 3.19
CA ARG A 112 2.88 -14.36 4.56
C ARG A 112 1.74 -13.72 5.34
N LYS A 113 0.65 -14.47 5.51
CA LYS A 113 -0.55 -14.02 6.25
C LYS A 113 -0.24 -13.45 7.63
N THR A 114 0.70 -14.06 8.36
CA THR A 114 1.19 -13.55 9.65
C THR A 114 1.53 -12.07 9.63
N TRP A 115 2.07 -11.53 8.52
CA TRP A 115 2.42 -10.12 8.40
C TRP A 115 1.31 -9.25 7.82
N ILE A 116 0.46 -9.82 6.98
CA ILE A 116 -0.70 -9.11 6.40
C ILE A 116 -1.76 -8.87 7.48
N ASP A 117 -1.97 -9.85 8.35
CA ASP A 117 -3.00 -9.84 9.39
C ASP A 117 -2.51 -9.18 10.70
N ALA A 118 -1.34 -8.53 10.68
CA ALA A 118 -0.77 -7.86 11.84
C ALA A 118 -1.60 -6.62 12.21
N ALA A 119 -1.89 -6.43 13.50
CA ALA A 119 -2.62 -5.25 13.97
C ALA A 119 -1.72 -4.03 14.12
N CYS A 120 -0.41 -4.25 14.22
CA CYS A 120 0.61 -3.21 14.33
C CYS A 120 1.27 -2.92 12.97
N PRO A 121 1.84 -1.72 12.77
CA PRO A 121 2.55 -1.39 11.54
C PRO A 121 3.69 -2.38 11.23
N VAL A 122 3.72 -2.86 9.98
CA VAL A 122 4.73 -3.79 9.48
C VAL A 122 5.56 -3.14 8.39
N TYR A 123 6.88 -3.17 8.57
CA TYR A 123 7.89 -2.64 7.67
C TYR A 123 8.77 -3.78 7.17
N ILE A 124 8.94 -3.87 5.85
CA ILE A 124 9.85 -4.83 5.22
C ILE A 124 11.15 -4.12 4.84
N ASP A 125 12.27 -4.61 5.36
CA ASP A 125 13.60 -4.13 4.98
C ASP A 125 14.21 -5.03 3.91
N PHE A 126 14.31 -4.53 2.68
CA PHE A 126 14.96 -5.26 1.57
C PHE A 126 16.48 -5.05 1.49
N GLY A 127 17.07 -4.26 2.40
CA GLY A 127 18.48 -3.87 2.39
C GLY A 127 18.75 -2.54 1.66
N GLU A 128 17.70 -1.86 1.20
CA GLU A 128 17.77 -0.60 0.46
C GLU A 128 17.79 0.63 1.39
N GLY A 129 17.77 1.85 0.82
CA GLY A 129 17.64 3.10 1.58
C GLY A 129 16.27 3.34 2.23
N PHE A 130 15.30 2.46 1.99
CA PHE A 130 13.93 2.59 2.49
C PHE A 130 13.43 1.31 3.18
N LEU A 131 12.34 1.45 3.93
CA LEU A 131 11.49 0.38 4.42
C LEU A 131 10.16 0.41 3.67
N ALA A 132 9.66 -0.75 3.26
CA ALA A 132 8.34 -0.87 2.65
C ALA A 132 7.30 -1.17 3.74
N ARG A 133 6.50 -0.17 4.12
CA ARG A 133 5.39 -0.33 5.07
C ARG A 133 4.20 -0.97 4.36
N LEU A 134 3.68 -2.09 4.87
CA LEU A 134 2.47 -2.73 4.35
C LEU A 134 1.24 -1.90 4.75
N GLU A 135 0.40 -1.54 3.78
CA GLU A 135 -0.79 -0.72 4.01
C GLU A 135 -1.97 -1.17 3.11
N THR A 136 -3.17 -0.72 3.48
CA THR A 136 -4.33 -0.68 2.59
C THR A 136 -4.46 0.75 2.07
N TYR A 137 -4.50 0.90 0.75
CA TYR A 137 -4.39 2.20 0.10
C TYR A 137 -5.56 3.13 0.40
N ASP A 138 -6.79 2.66 0.16
CA ASP A 138 -8.03 3.41 0.33
C ASP A 138 -9.23 2.46 0.47
N ASP A 139 -10.44 3.00 0.35
CA ASP A 139 -11.71 2.26 0.47
C ASP A 139 -11.95 1.21 -0.64
N SER A 140 -11.02 1.02 -1.58
CA SER A 140 -11.04 -0.09 -2.54
C SER A 140 -10.46 -1.39 -1.98
N ASP A 141 -9.97 -1.39 -0.73
CA ASP A 141 -9.24 -2.49 -0.10
C ASP A 141 -7.95 -2.89 -0.86
N LEU A 142 -7.42 -2.00 -1.72
CA LEU A 142 -6.22 -2.26 -2.50
C LEU A 142 -4.97 -2.35 -1.60
N PRO A 143 -4.28 -3.50 -1.55
CA PRO A 143 -3.02 -3.60 -0.83
C PRO A 143 -1.95 -2.76 -1.51
N CYS A 144 -1.25 -1.94 -0.73
CA CYS A 144 -0.13 -1.16 -1.21
C CYS A 144 1.07 -1.27 -0.25
N VAL A 145 2.20 -0.74 -0.70
CA VAL A 145 3.29 -0.41 0.20
C VAL A 145 3.53 1.08 0.19
N ARG A 146 3.95 1.60 1.34
CA ARG A 146 4.52 2.93 1.42
C ARG A 146 6.03 2.86 1.64
N LEU A 147 6.79 3.48 0.75
CA LEU A 147 8.24 3.51 0.82
C LEU A 147 8.69 4.62 1.76
N ILE A 148 9.28 4.24 2.89
CA ILE A 148 9.71 5.14 3.94
C ILE A 148 11.23 5.20 3.99
N ASP A 149 11.80 6.39 3.83
CA ASP A 149 13.24 6.60 4.03
C ASP A 149 13.69 6.14 5.44
N LYS A 150 14.78 5.38 5.52
CA LYS A 150 15.26 4.82 6.79
C LYS A 150 15.66 5.90 7.80
N THR A 151 16.23 7.01 7.35
CA THR A 151 16.60 8.12 8.24
C THR A 151 15.34 8.77 8.82
N LYS A 152 14.30 8.99 8.00
CA LYS A 152 12.99 9.45 8.48
C LYS A 152 12.37 8.46 9.47
N PHE A 153 12.38 7.17 9.18
CA PHE A 153 11.85 6.14 10.07
C PHE A 153 12.53 6.16 11.46
N ILE A 154 13.85 6.19 11.48
CA ILE A 154 14.64 6.24 12.73
C ILE A 154 14.37 7.55 13.49
N HIS A 155 14.30 8.68 12.79
CA HIS A 155 13.94 9.95 13.39
C HIS A 155 12.56 9.87 14.06
N ASP A 156 11.54 9.40 13.33
CA ASP A 156 10.17 9.32 13.82
C ASP A 156 10.04 8.36 15.00
N LEU A 157 10.79 7.26 15.02
CA LEU A 157 10.88 6.36 16.19
C LEU A 157 11.35 7.04 17.47
N MET A 158 12.15 8.11 17.37
CA MET A 158 12.67 8.83 18.53
C MET A 158 11.73 9.92 19.05
N ILE A 159 10.76 10.36 18.24
CA ILE A 159 9.89 11.50 18.55
C ILE A 159 8.42 11.13 18.67
N GLN A 160 7.96 10.08 17.99
CA GLN A 160 6.56 9.67 17.99
C GLN A 160 6.26 8.78 19.18
N VAL A 161 5.12 9.05 19.83
CA VAL A 161 4.66 8.28 20.98
C VAL A 161 3.81 7.08 20.54
N ASP A 162 3.21 7.13 19.35
CA ASP A 162 2.37 6.06 18.79
C ASP A 162 3.05 5.45 17.55
N ALA A 163 3.15 4.12 17.53
CA ALA A 163 3.71 3.32 16.47
C ALA A 163 3.06 3.58 15.11
N HIS A 164 1.76 3.90 15.09
CA HIS A 164 1.03 4.20 13.85
C HIS A 164 1.43 5.55 13.23
N GLN A 165 1.99 6.45 14.05
CA GLN A 165 2.46 7.77 13.65
C GLN A 165 3.92 7.77 13.18
N ILE A 166 4.61 6.63 13.21
CA ILE A 166 5.96 6.53 12.66
C ILE A 166 5.85 6.56 11.14
N ALA A 167 6.47 7.57 10.53
CA ALA A 167 6.39 7.84 9.09
C ALA A 167 4.95 7.80 8.54
N PRO A 168 4.09 8.74 9.00
CA PRO A 168 2.68 8.80 8.65
C PRO A 168 2.44 9.48 7.29
#